data_AF-A0A920W8M4-F1
#
_entry.id   AF-A0A920W8M4-F1
#
_cell.length_a   1.000
_cell.length_b   1.000
_cell.length_c   1.000
_cell.angle_alpha   90.00
_cell.angle_beta   90.00
_cell.angle_gamma   90.00
#
_symmetry.space_group_name_H-M   'P 1'
#
loop_
_entity.id
_entity.type
_entity.pdbx_description
1 polymer ?
#
loop_
_entity_poly.entity_id
_entity_poly.type
_entity_poly.pdbx_seq_one_letter_code
_entity_poly.pdbx_strand_id
1 'polypeptide(L)'
;MAEAAAEEQGLSNVRFEVESATSYQGSYDLICFFDCMHDMGDPVGIAEHAKSQLGENGSVMLIEPFAFDSRQENHAGLGGAFYGFSSFFCTPCSLSQEVGRGMGAQAGEPGMRAVFDEAGYGNFQRISENAYQHRVRSIRIVEQSRSRLLYGAKYDFAPIF
;
A
#
# COMPACT_ATOMS: atom_id res chain seq x y z
N MET A 1 -12.92 4.90 -20.15
CA MET A 1 -14.07 4.36 -19.38
C MET A 1 -14.34 5.21 -18.14
N ALA A 2 -13.34 5.52 -17.31
CA ALA A 2 -13.55 6.32 -16.10
C ALA A 2 -14.00 7.77 -16.37
N GLU A 3 -13.36 8.47 -17.33
CA GLU A 3 -13.77 9.83 -17.73
C GLU A 3 -15.20 9.88 -18.25
N ALA A 4 -15.56 8.99 -19.18
CA ALA A 4 -16.92 8.89 -19.71
C ALA A 4 -17.96 8.63 -18.61
N ALA A 5 -17.64 7.79 -17.61
CA ALA A 5 -18.54 7.54 -16.48
C ALA A 5 -18.70 8.79 -15.59
N ALA A 6 -17.64 9.58 -15.39
CA ALA A 6 -17.74 10.84 -14.64
C ALA A 6 -18.57 11.89 -15.39
N GLU A 7 -18.42 11.99 -16.71
CA GLU A 7 -19.23 12.87 -17.57
C GLU A 7 -20.71 12.47 -17.54
N GLU A 8 -21.03 11.18 -17.67
CA GLU A 8 -22.40 10.65 -17.60
C GLU A 8 -23.07 10.97 -16.27
N GLN A 9 -22.31 10.95 -15.17
CA GLN A 9 -22.78 11.28 -13.83
C GLN A 9 -22.74 12.79 -13.52
N GLY A 10 -22.26 13.63 -14.45
CA GLY A 10 -22.18 15.08 -14.28
C GLY A 10 -21.20 15.53 -13.19
N LEU A 11 -20.15 14.75 -12.90
CA LEU A 11 -19.18 15.05 -11.85
C LEU A 11 -18.15 16.08 -12.34
N SER A 12 -18.15 17.27 -11.73
CA SER A 12 -17.22 18.36 -12.06
C SER A 12 -15.99 18.43 -11.13
N ASN A 13 -15.99 17.65 -10.06
CA ASN A 13 -14.96 17.63 -9.02
C ASN A 13 -14.02 16.41 -9.09
N VAL A 14 -14.00 15.72 -10.24
CA VAL A 14 -13.18 14.53 -10.48
C VAL A 14 -12.33 14.76 -11.72
N ARG A 15 -11.03 14.43 -11.62
CA ARG A 15 -10.08 14.44 -12.72
C ARG A 15 -9.35 13.11 -12.75
N PHE A 16 -9.00 12.67 -13.96
CA PHE A 16 -8.17 11.49 -14.19
C PHE A 16 -6.87 11.93 -14.84
N GLU A 17 -5.77 11.33 -14.42
CA GLU A 17 -4.43 11.63 -14.91
C GLU A 17 -3.66 10.31 -15.08
N VAL A 18 -2.85 10.23 -16.13
CA VAL A 18 -1.95 9.10 -16.37
C VAL A 18 -0.56 9.54 -15.96
N GLU A 19 -0.12 9.10 -14.79
CA GLU A 19 1.13 9.52 -14.18
C GLU A 19 1.81 8.34 -13.47
N SER A 20 3.10 8.45 -13.21
CA SER A 20 3.77 7.57 -12.26
C SER A 20 3.32 7.90 -10.84
N ALA A 21 3.23 6.88 -9.99
CA ALA A 21 3.01 7.06 -8.56
C ALA A 21 4.16 7.80 -7.84
N THR A 22 5.23 8.11 -8.55
CA THR A 22 6.39 8.91 -8.09
C THR A 22 6.53 10.26 -8.80
N SER A 23 5.60 10.66 -9.69
CA SER A 23 5.73 11.90 -10.49
C SER A 23 4.58 12.89 -10.35
N TYR A 24 3.40 12.46 -9.88
CA TYR A 24 2.23 13.34 -9.76
C TYR A 24 2.53 14.57 -8.88
N GLN A 25 1.89 15.70 -9.21
CA GLN A 25 2.12 16.98 -8.54
C GLN A 25 0.82 17.54 -7.97
N GLY A 26 0.87 18.03 -6.74
CA GLY A 26 -0.25 18.66 -6.07
C GLY A 26 -0.01 18.90 -4.58
N SER A 27 -1.07 19.33 -3.90
CA SER A 27 -1.11 19.38 -2.44
C SER A 27 -2.39 18.70 -2.01
N TYR A 28 -2.26 17.63 -1.23
CA TYR A 28 -3.39 16.78 -0.85
C TYR A 28 -3.52 16.70 0.67
N ASP A 29 -4.76 16.73 1.15
CA ASP A 29 -5.06 16.40 2.55
C ASP A 29 -5.18 14.88 2.76
N LEU A 30 -5.47 14.14 1.70
CA LEU A 30 -5.63 12.69 1.70
C LEU A 30 -5.14 12.09 0.39
N ILE A 31 -4.27 11.08 0.48
CA ILE A 31 -3.85 10.25 -0.65
C ILE A 31 -4.29 8.82 -0.38
N CYS A 32 -4.88 8.15 -1.36
CA CYS A 32 -5.42 6.81 -1.19
C CYS A 32 -4.76 5.80 -2.13
N PHE A 33 -4.32 4.68 -1.57
CA PHE A 33 -3.86 3.51 -2.32
C PHE A 33 -4.85 2.37 -2.10
N PHE A 34 -5.49 1.93 -3.19
CA PHE A 34 -6.48 0.87 -3.17
C PHE A 34 -5.96 -0.34 -3.95
N ASP A 35 -5.56 -1.37 -3.23
CA ASP A 35 -5.18 -2.69 -3.74
C ASP A 35 -4.07 -2.62 -4.80
N CYS A 36 -2.99 -1.91 -4.49
CA CYS A 36 -1.96 -1.57 -5.50
C CYS A 36 -0.53 -1.42 -4.97
N MET A 37 -0.29 -1.24 -3.67
CA MET A 37 1.09 -1.08 -3.19
C MET A 37 1.85 -2.41 -3.19
N HIS A 38 1.14 -3.53 -3.07
CA HIS A 38 1.73 -4.85 -2.99
C HIS A 38 2.34 -5.37 -4.31
N ASP A 39 1.90 -4.83 -5.44
CA ASP A 39 2.36 -5.15 -6.80
C ASP A 39 3.15 -4.01 -7.47
N MET A 40 3.36 -2.88 -6.79
CA MET A 40 4.25 -1.81 -7.24
C MET A 40 5.74 -2.17 -7.06
N GLY A 41 6.58 -1.69 -7.98
CA GLY A 41 8.02 -1.94 -7.97
C GLY A 41 8.76 -1.29 -6.79
N ASP A 42 8.45 -0.02 -6.51
CA ASP A 42 9.07 0.78 -5.45
C ASP A 42 8.02 1.37 -4.48
N PRO A 43 7.41 0.54 -3.62
CA PRO A 43 6.40 1.02 -2.69
C PRO A 43 6.96 2.01 -1.65
N VAL A 44 8.27 2.01 -1.39
CA VAL A 44 8.91 2.97 -0.46
C VAL A 44 9.03 4.32 -1.13
N GLY A 45 9.61 4.41 -2.33
CA GLY A 45 9.71 5.68 -3.07
C GLY A 45 8.34 6.28 -3.38
N ILE A 46 7.32 5.43 -3.63
CA ILE A 46 5.93 5.88 -3.79
C ILE A 46 5.37 6.47 -2.50
N ALA A 47 5.62 5.84 -1.35
CA ALA A 47 5.20 6.37 -0.06
C ALA A 47 5.96 7.66 0.31
N GLU A 48 7.26 7.76 0.01
CA GLU A 48 8.04 8.99 0.18
C GLU A 48 7.51 10.12 -0.70
N HIS A 49 7.18 9.82 -1.96
CA HIS A 49 6.59 10.80 -2.87
C HIS A 49 5.23 11.27 -2.36
N ALA A 50 4.35 10.34 -1.96
CA ALA A 50 3.06 10.68 -1.36
C ALA A 50 3.22 11.60 -0.15
N LYS A 51 4.16 11.30 0.74
CA LYS A 51 4.49 12.14 1.89
C LYS A 51 4.90 13.55 1.48
N SER A 52 5.64 13.71 0.39
CA SER A 52 6.06 15.02 -0.13
C SER A 52 4.90 15.86 -0.67
N GLN A 53 3.81 15.21 -1.11
CA GLN A 53 2.63 15.86 -1.68
C GLN A 53 1.50 16.08 -0.64
N LEU A 54 1.66 15.57 0.58
CA LEU A 54 0.71 15.75 1.68
C LEU A 54 0.93 17.10 2.40
N GLY A 55 -0.17 17.75 2.77
CA GLY A 55 -0.15 18.86 3.71
C GLY A 55 0.30 18.45 5.11
N GLU A 56 0.54 19.43 6.00
CA GLU A 56 1.06 19.21 7.36
C GLU A 56 0.23 18.19 8.19
N ASN A 57 -1.09 18.21 8.02
CA ASN A 57 -2.03 17.30 8.68
C ASN A 57 -2.59 16.24 7.72
N GLY A 58 -1.94 16.04 6.58
CA GLY A 58 -2.37 15.11 5.56
C GLY A 58 -2.15 13.66 5.97
N SER A 59 -2.91 12.76 5.37
CA SER A 59 -2.84 11.33 5.66
C SER A 59 -2.79 10.47 4.39
N VAL A 60 -2.23 9.27 4.52
CA VAL A 60 -2.42 8.21 3.53
C VAL A 60 -3.49 7.24 4.01
N MET A 61 -4.43 6.89 3.15
CA MET A 61 -5.32 5.75 3.32
C MET A 61 -4.83 4.59 2.45
N LEU A 62 -4.37 3.52 3.08
CA LEU A 62 -3.96 2.30 2.41
C LEU A 62 -5.04 1.23 2.59
N ILE A 63 -5.40 0.55 1.50
CA ILE A 63 -6.38 -0.54 1.45
C ILE A 63 -5.73 -1.71 0.71
N GLU A 64 -5.38 -2.77 1.43
CA GLU A 64 -4.59 -3.90 0.89
C GLU A 64 -5.19 -5.26 1.27
N PRO A 65 -4.97 -6.31 0.43
CA PRO A 65 -5.44 -7.66 0.72
C PRO A 65 -5.14 -8.07 2.16
N PHE A 66 -6.10 -8.74 2.79
CA PHE A 66 -5.88 -9.26 4.12
C PHE A 66 -4.89 -10.42 4.07
N ALA A 67 -3.83 -10.32 4.86
CA ALA A 67 -2.95 -11.41 5.20
C ALA A 67 -2.65 -11.33 6.69
N PHE A 68 -2.56 -12.50 7.33
CA PHE A 68 -2.06 -12.61 8.69
C PHE A 68 -0.58 -12.19 8.75
N ASP A 69 -0.07 -12.00 9.96
CA ASP A 69 1.28 -11.46 10.16
C ASP A 69 2.37 -12.48 9.82
N SER A 70 2.07 -13.79 9.89
CA SER A 70 3.02 -14.85 9.59
C SER A 70 2.65 -15.71 8.39
N ARG A 71 3.66 -16.26 7.70
CA ARG A 71 3.46 -17.23 6.61
C ARG A 71 2.69 -18.46 7.08
N GLN A 72 2.94 -18.92 8.31
CA GLN A 72 2.32 -20.10 8.89
C GLN A 72 0.81 -19.94 9.00
N GLU A 73 0.35 -18.77 9.46
CA GLU A 73 -1.08 -18.44 9.52
C GLU A 73 -1.72 -18.30 8.14
N ASN A 74 -0.94 -17.78 7.17
CA ASN A 74 -1.39 -17.65 5.78
C ASN A 74 -1.27 -18.95 4.96
N HIS A 75 -0.73 -20.04 5.49
CA HIS A 75 -0.43 -21.23 4.68
C HIS A 75 -1.69 -22.03 4.29
N ALA A 76 -2.68 -22.09 5.18
CA ALA A 76 -3.85 -22.93 5.02
C ALA A 76 -5.03 -22.20 4.35
N GLY A 77 -5.90 -22.97 3.70
CA GLY A 77 -7.14 -22.46 3.11
C GLY A 77 -6.90 -21.39 2.04
N LEU A 78 -7.63 -20.28 2.13
CA LEU A 78 -7.58 -19.19 1.15
C LEU A 78 -6.22 -18.48 1.12
N GLY A 79 -5.46 -18.46 2.24
CA GLY A 79 -4.14 -17.83 2.28
C GLY A 79 -3.14 -18.50 1.34
N GLY A 80 -3.18 -19.84 1.23
CA GLY A 80 -2.35 -20.59 0.29
C GLY A 80 -2.70 -20.28 -1.17
N ALA A 81 -3.99 -20.16 -1.48
CA ALA A 81 -4.45 -19.70 -2.80
C ALA A 81 -3.99 -18.26 -3.09
N PHE A 82 -4.03 -17.39 -2.07
CA PHE A 82 -3.28 -16.13 -1.92
C PHE A 82 -1.89 -16.12 -2.55
N TYR A 83 -1.01 -16.91 -1.94
CA TYR A 83 0.36 -17.02 -2.42
C TYR A 83 0.42 -17.54 -3.86
N GLY A 84 -0.40 -18.52 -4.22
CA GLY A 84 -0.50 -19.03 -5.58
C GLY A 84 -0.82 -17.92 -6.58
N PHE A 85 -1.92 -17.20 -6.40
CA PHE A 85 -2.31 -16.09 -7.27
C PHE A 85 -1.23 -15.00 -7.32
N SER A 86 -0.73 -14.56 -6.16
CA SER A 86 0.31 -13.52 -6.10
C SER A 86 1.55 -13.91 -6.91
N SER A 87 1.94 -15.18 -6.88
CA SER A 87 3.14 -15.68 -7.58
C SER A 87 3.00 -15.62 -9.11
N PHE A 88 1.77 -15.67 -9.64
CA PHE A 88 1.50 -15.57 -11.08
C PHE A 88 1.13 -14.17 -11.55
N PHE A 89 0.78 -13.25 -10.64
CA PHE A 89 0.26 -11.92 -10.97
C PHE A 89 1.04 -10.79 -10.27
N CYS A 90 0.78 -10.57 -8.99
CA CYS A 90 1.25 -9.40 -8.26
C CYS A 90 2.78 -9.34 -8.10
N THR A 91 3.38 -10.48 -7.72
CA THR A 91 4.82 -10.58 -7.51
C THR A 91 5.60 -10.35 -8.81
N PRO A 92 5.32 -11.04 -9.94
CA PRO A 92 6.01 -10.76 -11.19
C PRO A 92 5.70 -9.36 -11.75
N CYS A 93 4.51 -8.80 -11.48
CA CYS A 93 4.20 -7.41 -11.83
C CYS A 93 5.20 -6.45 -11.17
N SER A 94 5.39 -6.55 -9.85
CA SER A 94 6.35 -5.74 -9.11
C SER A 94 7.79 -5.95 -9.62
N LEU A 95 8.22 -7.20 -9.81
CA LEU A 95 9.56 -7.54 -10.30
C LEU A 95 9.86 -7.02 -11.71
N SER A 96 8.84 -6.73 -12.51
CA SER A 96 9.00 -6.18 -13.86
C SER A 96 9.19 -4.66 -13.90
N GLN A 97 9.02 -3.98 -12.76
CA GLN A 97 9.15 -2.54 -12.59
C GLN A 97 10.52 -2.17 -12.00
N GLU A 98 10.83 -0.87 -11.96
CA GLU A 98 12.02 -0.36 -11.27
C GLU A 98 11.99 -0.70 -9.77
N VAL A 99 13.18 -0.90 -9.16
CA VAL A 99 13.41 -1.46 -7.80
C VAL A 99 12.96 -2.91 -7.62
N GLY A 100 11.76 -3.27 -8.10
CA GLY A 100 11.29 -4.65 -8.14
C GLY A 100 11.19 -5.31 -6.77
N ARG A 101 10.62 -4.64 -5.77
CA ARG A 101 10.61 -5.13 -4.38
C ARG A 101 9.88 -6.47 -4.18
N GLY A 102 8.93 -6.81 -5.06
CA GLY A 102 8.36 -8.16 -5.15
C GLY A 102 7.53 -8.60 -3.94
N MET A 103 6.87 -7.67 -3.25
CA MET A 103 6.19 -7.98 -1.99
C MET A 103 5.04 -8.99 -2.13
N GLY A 104 4.21 -8.82 -3.17
CA GLY A 104 3.06 -9.67 -3.43
C GLY A 104 1.89 -9.46 -2.45
N ALA A 105 0.73 -10.03 -2.78
CA ALA A 105 -0.53 -9.77 -2.07
C ALA A 105 -0.46 -10.10 -0.56
N GLN A 106 0.40 -11.05 -0.17
CA GLN A 106 0.51 -11.52 1.21
C GLN A 106 1.61 -10.81 2.02
N ALA A 107 1.95 -9.57 1.65
CA ALA A 107 2.86 -8.71 2.41
C ALA A 107 2.33 -8.42 3.85
N GLY A 108 1.01 -8.40 4.02
CA GLY A 108 0.35 -8.23 5.31
C GLY A 108 0.63 -6.88 5.97
N GLU A 109 0.19 -6.73 7.23
CA GLU A 109 0.53 -5.55 8.01
C GLU A 109 2.03 -5.36 8.23
N PRO A 110 2.81 -6.40 8.59
CA PRO A 110 4.23 -6.19 8.88
C PRO A 110 5.00 -5.67 7.66
N GLY A 111 4.70 -6.18 6.46
CA GLY A 111 5.32 -5.72 5.22
C GLY A 111 4.94 -4.27 4.89
N MET A 112 3.65 -3.92 4.98
CA MET A 112 3.20 -2.55 4.71
C MET A 112 3.71 -1.56 5.75
N ARG A 113 3.69 -1.93 7.03
CA ARG A 113 4.26 -1.10 8.09
C ARG A 113 5.73 -0.81 7.82
N ALA A 114 6.52 -1.83 7.45
CA ALA A 114 7.92 -1.64 7.12
C ALA A 114 8.14 -0.65 5.95
N VAL A 115 7.30 -0.71 4.91
CA VAL A 115 7.36 0.26 3.80
C VAL A 115 7.14 1.70 4.29
N PHE A 116 6.09 1.93 5.06
CA PHE A 116 5.76 3.28 5.54
C PHE A 116 6.74 3.78 6.62
N ASP A 117 7.28 2.88 7.44
CA ASP A 117 8.36 3.20 8.39
C ASP A 117 9.64 3.60 7.64
N GLU A 118 10.00 2.88 6.57
CA GLU A 118 11.15 3.19 5.72
C GLU A 118 10.98 4.54 5.01
N ALA A 119 9.77 4.86 4.53
CA ALA A 119 9.40 6.18 4.00
C ALA A 119 9.29 7.28 5.09
N GLY A 120 9.55 6.93 6.35
CA GLY A 120 9.67 7.84 7.48
C GLY A 120 8.33 8.35 8.02
N TYR A 121 7.23 7.63 7.81
CA TYR A 121 5.98 7.96 8.49
C TYR A 121 6.08 7.67 9.99
N GLY A 122 5.36 8.46 10.80
CA GLY A 122 5.48 8.39 12.27
C GLY A 122 4.41 7.53 12.94
N ASN A 123 3.27 7.32 12.27
CA ASN A 123 2.16 6.54 12.79
C ASN A 123 1.56 5.71 11.66
N PHE A 124 1.31 4.43 11.91
CA PHE A 124 0.61 3.53 11.02
C PHE A 124 -0.39 2.72 11.86
N GLN A 125 -1.67 2.93 11.59
CA GLN A 125 -2.77 2.34 12.37
C GLN A 125 -3.76 1.63 11.46
N ARG A 126 -4.09 0.39 11.81
CA ARG A 126 -5.24 -0.34 11.25
C ARG A 126 -6.52 0.21 11.88
N ILE A 127 -7.45 0.68 11.04
CA ILE A 127 -8.73 1.25 11.50
C ILE A 127 -9.94 0.39 11.13
N SER A 128 -9.78 -0.55 10.20
CA SER A 128 -10.82 -1.53 9.86
C SER A 128 -10.21 -2.78 9.22
N GLU A 129 -10.82 -3.92 9.48
CA GLU A 129 -10.53 -5.20 8.81
C GLU A 129 -11.82 -6.00 8.63
N ASN A 130 -11.85 -6.84 7.61
CA ASN A 130 -12.77 -7.97 7.57
C ASN A 130 -12.11 -9.19 6.95
N ALA A 131 -12.50 -10.36 7.47
CA ALA A 131 -11.99 -11.66 7.02
C ALA A 131 -12.71 -12.18 5.76
N TYR A 132 -13.77 -11.50 5.32
CA TYR A 132 -14.53 -11.86 4.13
C TYR A 132 -14.00 -11.07 2.94
N GLN A 133 -12.99 -11.67 2.31
CA GLN A 133 -12.57 -11.43 0.94
C GLN A 133 -13.81 -11.11 0.09
N HIS A 134 -14.02 -9.82 -0.22
CA HIS A 134 -14.79 -9.21 -1.33
C HIS A 134 -15.33 -7.80 -1.03
N ARG A 135 -15.30 -7.27 0.20
CA ARG A 135 -15.70 -5.85 0.43
C ARG A 135 -14.89 -5.18 1.53
N VAL A 136 -13.99 -4.28 1.14
CA VAL A 136 -13.16 -3.40 1.99
C VAL A 136 -12.03 -4.12 2.73
N ARG A 137 -10.87 -4.04 2.07
CA ARG A 137 -9.56 -4.53 2.45
C ARG A 137 -8.94 -3.56 3.47
N SER A 138 -8.03 -4.03 4.32
CA SER A 138 -7.59 -3.33 5.55
C SER A 138 -7.39 -1.82 5.38
N ILE A 139 -8.22 -0.98 6.01
CA ILE A 139 -8.04 0.48 5.94
C ILE A 139 -6.96 0.85 6.96
N ARG A 140 -5.87 1.44 6.48
CA ARG A 140 -4.79 1.94 7.33
C ARG A 140 -4.63 3.43 7.10
N ILE A 141 -4.67 4.21 8.18
CA ILE A 141 -4.34 5.63 8.14
C ILE A 141 -2.88 5.75 8.57
N VAL A 142 -2.11 6.47 7.75
CA VAL A 142 -0.72 6.79 8.04
C VAL A 142 -0.59 8.31 8.15
N GLU A 143 -0.28 8.78 9.37
CA GLU A 143 -0.20 10.21 9.69
C GLU A 143 1.26 10.68 9.74
N GLN A 144 1.49 11.93 9.33
CA GLN A 144 2.76 12.63 9.55
C GLN A 144 2.88 13.18 10.99
N SER A 145 2.78 12.35 12.02
CA SER A 145 3.01 12.87 13.39
C SER A 145 4.51 12.97 13.70
N ARG A 146 5.01 14.18 13.99
CA ARG A 146 6.33 14.39 14.59
C ARG A 146 6.24 14.16 16.11
N SER A 147 6.72 13.02 16.60
CA SER A 147 7.54 12.98 17.80
C SER A 147 8.40 11.72 17.84
N ARG A 148 9.72 11.94 17.85
CA ARG A 148 10.76 10.90 17.85
C ARG A 148 10.98 10.47 19.30
N LEU A 149 10.54 9.28 19.68
CA LEU A 149 11.10 8.55 20.82
C LEU A 149 11.68 7.23 20.30
N LEU A 150 12.99 7.17 20.37
CA LEU A 150 13.88 6.11 19.88
C LEU A 150 13.54 4.77 20.54
N TYR A 151 13.24 3.73 19.76
CA TYR A 151 13.66 2.36 20.08
C TYR A 151 13.84 1.58 18.77
N GLY A 152 15.09 1.28 18.44
CA GLY A 152 15.44 0.46 17.28
C GLY A 152 15.13 -1.01 17.52
N ALA A 153 14.28 -1.59 16.68
CA ALA A 153 14.22 -3.02 16.46
C ALA A 153 14.72 -3.26 15.03
N LYS A 154 15.89 -3.90 14.90
CA LYS A 154 16.37 -4.41 13.63
C LYS A 154 15.49 -5.61 13.25
N TYR A 155 14.74 -5.50 12.16
CA TYR A 155 14.14 -6.66 11.52
C TYR A 155 15.11 -7.16 10.45
N ASP A 156 15.74 -8.32 10.71
CA ASP A 156 16.48 -9.05 9.70
C ASP A 156 15.47 -9.69 8.73
N PHE A 157 15.34 -9.10 7.54
CA PHE A 157 14.70 -9.75 6.41
C PHE A 157 15.73 -10.67 5.74
N ALA A 158 15.55 -11.98 5.89
CA ALA A 158 16.25 -12.95 5.05
C ALA A 158 15.60 -12.99 3.66
N PRO A 159 16.35 -12.87 2.56
CA PRO A 159 15.81 -13.08 1.23
C PRO A 159 15.50 -14.56 1.04
N ILE A 160 14.25 -14.88 0.68
CA ILE A 160 13.83 -16.23 0.33
C ILE A 160 13.86 -16.32 -1.20
N PHE A 161 14.90 -16.97 -1.73
CA PHE A 161 14.77 -17.70 -3.01
C PHE A 161 14.01 -19.01 -2.75
#